data_AF-A0A9P5VWN4-F1
#
_entry.id   AF-A0A9P5VWN4-F1
#
_cell.length_a   1.000
_cell.length_b   1.000
_cell.length_c   1.000
_cell.angle_alpha   90.00
_cell.angle_beta   90.00
_cell.angle_gamma   90.00
#
_symmetry.space_group_name_H-M   'P 1'
#
loop_
_entity.id
_entity.type
_entity.pdbx_description
1 polymer ?
#
loop_
_entity_poly.entity_id
_entity_poly.type
_entity_poly.pdbx_seq_one_letter_code
_entity_poly.pdbx_strand_id
1 'polypeptide(L)'
;MASSDKPWPYASGYDNCPEVLDPVPLTVKGTIPEWLEGALYRSGPGSYDLKSESGKEFHIQHWFDGLAQLHRYEIQKGGRVTYRSRNTSNDLRERYKKAEMVTPVTFCQRDPCKTIFQKFFTTFKTAAMGGPPIAGTNTNVAVIPTPNFPGLRDSGDAKKTNNDGSKTNPKLRNLITTTDGNVLQQLDPVTLEPIRLFTYGDIDDSLKSSNLAPAHPCVDPDTGEYFTVLLTFGPTALYKVVRIRQSAKGPNHEPDLDVLAEIKSPRPTYMHSFALTKRYVIVTHWQCDFAAWGLSVLWYGNAWESFKAHEPNTKASFYVVDRHAGRHVATFECDPYYSFHNVNAFDDGDDVIVDLASYKDHTVIGDYYIDNLRDEANGKPPQQAVLRRFRLGNITKHASATLASRSPPKPVPAEVVFQLDPNINFELPSINPGKYLRNYRYAYGVNRSGENKTLIYDRIIKVDLDKIKEGSTGGSDHIAAAKFWIEDQCTPSEPVFVPTPGATEEDDGVLLSIVLDGRRRTGFLLILNAQTLDEIARADMPEGKVAPHNFHGMFIPNLSV
;
A
#
# COMPACT_ATOMS: atom_id res chain seq x y z
N MET A 1 -6.65 -13.21 38.65
CA MET A 1 -5.19 -13.24 38.45
C MET A 1 -4.77 -11.85 38.03
N ALA A 2 -3.78 -11.25 38.68
CA ALA A 2 -3.38 -9.86 38.43
C ALA A 2 -2.99 -9.67 36.95
N SER A 3 -3.75 -8.85 36.20
CA SER A 3 -3.30 -8.41 34.89
C SER A 3 -2.06 -7.58 35.10
N SER A 4 -0.93 -8.00 34.54
CA SER A 4 0.28 -7.19 34.61
C SER A 4 0.01 -5.87 33.88
N ASP A 5 -0.06 -4.76 34.61
CA ASP A 5 -0.32 -3.44 34.05
C ASP A 5 0.82 -2.89 33.17
N LYS A 6 1.86 -3.67 32.91
CA LYS A 6 2.91 -3.29 31.97
C LYS A 6 2.47 -3.52 30.51
N PRO A 7 2.76 -2.60 29.59
CA PRO A 7 2.71 -2.88 28.15
C PRO A 7 3.63 -4.08 27.85
N TRP A 8 3.23 -4.89 26.87
CA TRP A 8 4.06 -5.96 26.33
C TRP A 8 4.96 -5.37 25.24
N PRO A 9 6.07 -6.02 24.84
CA PRO A 9 7.12 -5.38 24.06
C PRO A 9 6.77 -5.25 22.55
N TYR A 10 5.68 -4.55 22.23
CA TYR A 10 5.20 -4.33 20.86
C TYR A 10 6.12 -3.42 20.06
N ALA A 11 6.93 -2.59 20.72
CA ALA A 11 7.90 -1.73 20.05
C ALA A 11 8.92 -2.53 19.23
N SER A 12 9.09 -3.83 19.53
CA SER A 12 9.97 -4.72 18.79
C SER A 12 9.63 -4.87 17.30
N GLY A 13 8.38 -4.61 16.90
CA GLY A 13 8.01 -4.55 15.49
C GLY A 13 8.61 -3.37 14.73
N TYR A 14 9.21 -2.40 15.43
CA TYR A 14 9.98 -1.30 14.86
C TYR A 14 11.49 -1.44 15.11
N ASP A 15 11.97 -2.54 15.66
CA ASP A 15 13.40 -2.77 15.77
C ASP A 15 14.01 -3.05 14.38
N ASN A 16 15.32 -2.89 14.23
CA ASN A 16 16.00 -3.30 13.01
C ASN A 16 15.88 -4.81 12.81
N CYS A 17 15.38 -5.21 11.63
CA CYS A 17 15.25 -6.60 11.22
C CYS A 17 16.48 -7.01 10.36
N PRO A 18 17.33 -7.94 10.83
CA PRO A 18 18.43 -8.46 10.03
C PRO A 18 17.92 -9.27 8.83
N GLU A 19 18.61 -9.16 7.70
CA GLU A 19 18.31 -9.98 6.52
C GLU A 19 18.46 -11.47 6.82
N VAL A 20 17.66 -12.26 6.12
CA VAL A 20 17.76 -13.72 6.08
C VAL A 20 17.89 -14.09 4.61
N LEU A 21 19.14 -14.07 4.13
CA LEU A 21 19.43 -14.31 2.72
C LEU A 21 19.16 -15.77 2.37
N ASP A 22 19.71 -16.72 3.13
CA ASP A 22 19.42 -18.13 2.94
C ASP A 22 18.07 -18.51 3.56
N PRO A 23 17.18 -19.20 2.81
CA PRO A 23 15.88 -19.59 3.34
C PRO A 23 15.98 -20.46 4.58
N VAL A 24 15.24 -20.10 5.64
CA VAL A 24 15.16 -20.87 6.87
C VAL A 24 13.81 -21.56 6.99
N PRO A 25 13.73 -22.82 7.48
CA PRO A 25 12.46 -23.48 7.72
C PRO A 25 11.73 -22.84 8.91
N LEU A 26 10.40 -22.77 8.82
CA LEU A 26 9.53 -22.36 9.91
C LEU A 26 8.90 -23.58 10.59
N THR A 27 8.60 -23.45 11.89
CA THR A 27 7.96 -24.53 12.65
C THR A 27 6.45 -24.45 12.49
N VAL A 28 5.87 -25.42 11.77
CA VAL A 28 4.44 -25.43 11.47
C VAL A 28 3.64 -26.12 12.58
N LYS A 29 2.52 -25.49 12.97
CA LYS A 29 1.50 -26.00 13.89
C LYS A 29 0.14 -25.98 13.19
N GLY A 30 -0.69 -26.98 13.43
CA GLY A 30 -1.94 -27.18 12.69
C GLY A 30 -1.72 -27.92 11.37
N THR A 31 -2.63 -27.78 10.42
CA THR A 31 -2.56 -28.46 9.12
C THR A 31 -2.82 -27.47 7.99
N ILE A 32 -1.76 -27.09 7.27
CA ILE A 32 -1.87 -26.22 6.11
C ILE A 32 -2.62 -26.97 4.99
N PRO A 33 -3.65 -26.36 4.36
CA PRO A 33 -4.36 -27.00 3.27
C PRO A 33 -3.42 -27.39 2.11
N GLU A 34 -3.58 -28.60 1.56
CA GLU A 34 -2.69 -29.12 0.51
C GLU A 34 -2.66 -28.26 -0.76
N TRP A 35 -3.76 -27.56 -1.05
CA TRP A 35 -3.86 -26.68 -2.21
C TRP A 35 -3.11 -25.35 -2.03
N LEU A 36 -2.78 -24.97 -0.79
CA LEU A 36 -2.14 -23.70 -0.48
C LEU A 36 -0.64 -23.81 -0.72
N GLU A 37 -0.23 -23.76 -1.98
CA GLU A 37 1.18 -23.77 -2.40
C GLU A 37 1.51 -22.46 -3.12
N GLY A 38 2.58 -21.78 -2.71
CA GLY A 38 2.96 -20.49 -3.27
C GLY A 38 3.87 -19.67 -2.36
N ALA A 39 3.95 -18.37 -2.61
CA ALA A 39 4.75 -17.47 -1.80
C ALA A 39 3.96 -16.21 -1.43
N LEU A 40 3.93 -15.90 -0.12
CA LEU A 40 3.50 -14.61 0.39
C LEU A 40 4.69 -13.65 0.40
N TYR A 41 4.54 -12.53 -0.29
CA TYR A 41 5.47 -11.41 -0.29
C TYR A 41 4.93 -10.33 0.65
N ARG A 42 5.80 -9.74 1.46
CA ARG A 42 5.49 -8.59 2.34
C ARG A 42 6.57 -7.53 2.17
N SER A 43 6.17 -6.29 1.91
CA SER A 43 7.07 -5.15 1.77
C SER A 43 6.80 -4.13 2.86
N GLY A 44 7.89 -3.52 3.36
CA GLY A 44 7.81 -2.48 4.35
C GLY A 44 9.19 -2.07 4.85
N PRO A 45 9.23 -1.26 5.92
CA PRO A 45 10.46 -0.88 6.57
C PRO A 45 11.04 -2.07 7.35
N GLY A 46 12.36 -2.23 7.28
CA GLY A 46 13.12 -3.23 8.04
C GLY A 46 14.25 -2.63 8.86
N SER A 47 14.56 -1.34 8.75
CA SER A 47 15.56 -0.69 9.62
C SER A 47 15.29 0.80 9.83
N TYR A 48 15.57 1.27 11.05
CA TYR A 48 15.38 2.66 11.49
C TYR A 48 16.63 3.26 12.13
N ASP A 49 17.39 2.47 12.87
CA ASP A 49 18.55 2.94 13.62
C ASP A 49 19.84 2.50 12.93
N LEU A 50 20.64 3.46 12.46
CA LEU A 50 21.86 3.17 11.71
C LEU A 50 23.06 3.82 12.40
N LYS A 51 24.22 3.18 12.30
CA LYS A 51 25.48 3.70 12.84
C LYS A 51 26.50 3.84 11.73
N SER A 52 27.13 5.00 11.63
CA SER A 52 28.23 5.21 10.70
C SER A 52 29.52 4.55 11.16
N GLU A 53 30.47 4.42 10.22
CA GLU A 53 31.84 3.99 10.50
C GLU A 53 32.56 4.95 11.46
N SER A 54 32.19 6.24 11.45
CA SER A 54 32.67 7.25 12.40
C SER A 54 31.97 7.23 13.77
N GLY A 55 31.00 6.33 13.97
CA GLY A 55 30.25 6.18 15.22
C GLY A 55 29.07 7.14 15.39
N LYS A 56 28.75 7.96 14.38
CA LYS A 56 27.56 8.81 14.35
C LYS A 56 26.30 7.95 14.23
N GLU A 57 25.31 8.20 15.08
CA GLU A 57 24.03 7.52 15.06
C GLU A 57 23.01 8.31 14.20
N PHE A 58 22.23 7.57 13.43
CA PHE A 58 21.15 8.08 12.60
C PHE A 58 19.87 7.35 12.97
N HIS A 59 18.86 8.11 13.39
CA HIS A 59 17.55 7.59 13.74
C HIS A 59 16.53 8.07 12.71
N ILE A 60 15.96 7.12 11.98
CA ILE A 60 14.82 7.39 11.11
C ILE A 60 13.60 7.61 12.00
N GLN A 61 12.96 8.76 11.83
CA GLN A 61 11.97 9.28 12.77
C GLN A 61 10.56 8.78 12.49
N HIS A 62 10.29 8.26 11.29
CA HIS A 62 8.93 7.97 10.86
C HIS A 62 8.79 6.56 10.29
N TRP A 63 7.64 5.92 10.54
CA TRP A 63 7.37 4.55 10.07
C TRP A 63 7.56 4.40 8.56
N PHE A 64 7.05 5.37 7.79
CA PHE A 64 7.11 5.37 6.31
C PHE A 64 8.51 5.67 5.73
N ASP A 65 9.47 6.12 6.53
CA ASP A 65 10.83 6.41 6.08
C ASP A 65 11.81 5.27 6.37
N GLY A 66 11.39 4.25 7.13
CA GLY A 66 12.24 3.11 7.45
C GLY A 66 12.76 2.43 6.18
N LEU A 67 14.02 1.99 6.22
CA LEU A 67 14.68 1.45 5.04
C LEU A 67 14.06 0.13 4.60
N ALA A 68 13.79 0.03 3.30
CA ALA A 68 13.01 -1.02 2.68
C ALA A 68 13.61 -2.41 2.89
N GLN A 69 12.76 -3.34 3.32
CA GLN A 69 13.03 -4.75 3.35
C GLN A 69 11.83 -5.51 2.76
N LEU A 70 12.14 -6.52 1.95
CA LEU A 70 11.16 -7.42 1.37
C LEU A 70 11.28 -8.78 2.04
N HIS A 71 10.14 -9.39 2.35
CA HIS A 71 10.03 -10.67 3.03
C HIS A 71 9.27 -11.65 2.15
N ARG A 72 9.69 -12.92 2.15
CA ARG A 72 9.06 -13.99 1.38
C ARG A 72 8.86 -15.23 2.25
N TYR A 73 7.60 -15.63 2.39
CA TYR A 73 7.17 -16.85 3.07
C TYR A 73 6.68 -17.84 2.01
N GLU A 74 7.48 -18.85 1.71
CA GLU A 74 7.16 -19.88 0.70
C GLU A 74 6.47 -21.05 1.38
N ILE A 75 5.22 -21.31 1.00
CA ILE A 75 4.44 -22.48 1.39
C ILE A 75 4.64 -23.54 0.30
N GLN A 76 5.30 -24.63 0.70
CA GLN A 76 5.72 -25.72 -0.14
C GLN A 76 4.73 -26.89 -0.03
N LYS A 77 4.82 -27.79 -1.00
CA LYS A 77 4.07 -29.05 -0.99
C LYS A 77 4.22 -29.79 0.34
N GLY A 78 3.10 -30.29 0.85
CA GLY A 78 3.04 -30.98 2.15
C GLY A 78 3.07 -30.04 3.36
N GLY A 79 2.79 -28.75 3.17
CA GLY A 79 2.61 -27.78 4.27
C GLY A 79 3.90 -27.32 4.94
N ARG A 80 5.05 -27.51 4.29
CA ARG A 80 6.32 -26.94 4.78
C ARG A 80 6.39 -25.45 4.46
N VAL A 81 6.93 -24.65 5.37
CA VAL A 81 7.09 -23.20 5.15
C VAL A 81 8.55 -22.81 5.29
N THR A 82 9.05 -22.00 4.36
CA THR A 82 10.38 -21.36 4.47
C THR A 82 10.28 -19.85 4.42
N TYR A 83 11.17 -19.17 5.13
CA TYR A 83 11.25 -17.72 5.20
C TYR A 83 12.58 -17.21 4.70
N ARG A 84 12.56 -16.10 3.98
CA ARG A 84 13.75 -15.28 3.69
C ARG A 84 13.38 -13.81 3.62
N SER A 85 14.37 -12.94 3.74
CA SER A 85 14.19 -11.49 3.61
C SER A 85 15.44 -10.81 3.04
N ARG A 86 15.25 -9.67 2.38
CA ARG A 86 16.35 -8.88 1.80
C ARG A 86 16.08 -7.39 1.89
N ASN A 87 17.10 -6.63 2.24
CA ASN A 87 17.11 -5.18 2.16
C ASN A 87 17.16 -4.77 0.68
N THR A 88 16.35 -3.78 0.31
CA THR A 88 16.25 -3.35 -1.09
C THR A 88 16.81 -1.95 -1.34
N SER A 89 17.30 -1.27 -0.29
CA SER A 89 17.87 0.08 -0.34
C SER A 89 19.35 0.11 0.09
N ASN A 90 20.17 -0.82 -0.39
CA ASN A 90 21.54 -1.03 0.12
C ASN A 90 22.48 0.16 -0.11
N ASP A 91 22.45 0.82 -1.27
CA ASP A 91 23.27 2.00 -1.53
C ASP A 91 22.89 3.17 -0.61
N LEU A 92 21.60 3.30 -0.27
CA LEU A 92 21.15 4.28 0.71
C LEU A 92 21.68 3.94 2.11
N ARG A 93 21.67 2.66 2.51
CA ARG A 93 22.29 2.18 3.76
C ARG A 93 23.79 2.50 3.81
N GLU A 94 24.51 2.24 2.71
CA GLU A 94 25.95 2.52 2.62
C GLU A 94 26.26 4.02 2.75
N ARG A 95 25.40 4.91 2.22
CA ARG A 95 25.53 6.35 2.44
C ARG A 95 25.40 6.73 3.90
N TYR A 96 24.43 6.17 4.63
CA TYR A 96 24.32 6.36 6.08
C TYR A 96 25.58 5.86 6.81
N LYS A 97 26.12 4.69 6.43
CA LYS A 97 27.36 4.15 7.01
C LYS A 97 28.56 5.09 6.81
N LYS A 98 28.68 5.71 5.64
CA LYS A 98 29.74 6.68 5.33
C LYS A 98 29.47 8.10 5.88
N ALA A 99 28.34 8.30 6.56
CA ALA A 99 27.84 9.61 6.98
C ALA A 99 27.67 10.61 5.81
N GLU A 100 27.50 10.10 4.59
CA GLU A 100 27.23 10.87 3.39
C GLU A 100 25.75 11.24 3.35
N MET A 101 25.37 12.39 3.92
CA MET A 101 23.99 12.86 3.81
C MET A 101 23.72 13.42 2.41
N VAL A 102 23.12 12.58 1.57
CA VAL A 102 22.31 12.98 0.43
C VAL A 102 20.94 12.36 0.65
N THR A 103 20.11 12.98 1.49
CA THR A 103 18.74 12.52 1.65
C THR A 103 17.95 12.90 0.40
N PRO A 104 17.47 11.93 -0.40
CA PRO A 104 16.36 12.23 -1.31
C PRO A 104 15.17 12.76 -0.48
N VAL A 105 14.19 13.37 -1.15
CA VAL A 105 12.95 13.79 -0.49
C VAL A 105 12.38 12.57 0.27
N THR A 106 12.20 12.72 1.57
CA THR A 106 11.64 11.68 2.46
C THR A 106 10.13 11.87 2.61
N PHE A 107 9.45 10.95 3.28
CA PHE A 107 8.04 11.15 3.61
C PHE A 107 7.88 12.09 4.82
N CYS A 108 8.62 11.90 5.91
CA CYS A 108 8.43 12.60 7.19
C CYS A 108 9.72 12.93 7.97
N GLN A 109 10.89 12.46 7.52
CA GLN A 109 12.16 12.68 8.19
C GLN A 109 12.46 14.17 8.28
N ARG A 110 12.62 14.68 9.51
CA ARG A 110 13.08 16.05 9.74
C ARG A 110 14.61 16.04 9.69
N ASP A 111 15.20 16.97 8.95
CA ASP A 111 16.65 17.19 8.98
C ASP A 111 16.99 18.09 10.18
N PRO A 112 17.60 17.57 11.28
CA PRO A 112 17.96 18.37 12.44
C PRO A 112 19.18 19.28 12.20
N CYS A 113 19.92 19.11 11.10
CA CYS A 113 21.24 19.72 10.91
C CYS A 113 21.29 20.84 9.86
N LYS A 114 20.18 21.20 9.21
CA LYS A 114 20.15 22.31 8.22
C LYS A 114 19.24 23.44 8.66
N THR A 115 19.82 24.63 8.83
CA THR A 115 19.04 25.87 8.97
C THR A 115 18.23 26.12 7.69
N ILE A 116 17.10 26.84 7.78
CA ILE A 116 16.23 27.18 6.63
C ILE A 116 17.05 27.78 5.46
N PHE A 117 18.09 28.56 5.76
CA PHE A 117 18.98 29.19 4.79
C PHE A 117 19.88 28.18 4.04
N GLN A 118 20.36 27.13 4.72
CA GLN A 118 21.14 26.05 4.10
C GLN A 118 20.26 25.10 3.27
N LYS A 119 18.98 24.92 3.68
CA LYS A 119 17.99 24.19 2.88
C LYS A 119 17.77 24.89 1.53
N PHE A 120 17.53 26.21 1.52
CA PHE A 120 17.31 27.00 0.30
C PHE A 120 18.46 26.87 -0.73
N PHE A 121 19.73 26.97 -0.30
CA PHE A 121 20.89 26.84 -1.19
C PHE A 121 21.14 25.41 -1.70
N THR A 122 20.86 24.39 -0.88
CA THR A 122 20.97 22.98 -1.30
C THR A 122 19.91 22.68 -2.35
N THR A 123 18.68 23.13 -2.11
CA THR A 123 17.54 23.01 -3.01
C THR A 123 17.77 23.69 -4.36
N PHE A 124 18.34 24.89 -4.39
CA PHE A 124 18.67 25.58 -5.65
C PHE A 124 19.72 24.80 -6.47
N LYS A 125 20.68 24.14 -5.81
CA LYS A 125 21.64 23.24 -6.47
C LYS A 125 20.97 21.97 -6.99
N THR A 126 20.08 21.34 -6.23
CA THR A 126 19.40 20.09 -6.63
C THR A 126 18.33 20.31 -7.72
N ALA A 127 17.59 21.41 -7.66
CA ALA A 127 16.61 21.79 -8.68
C ALA A 127 17.26 22.26 -9.99
N ALA A 128 18.45 22.88 -9.93
CA ALA A 128 19.21 23.28 -11.10
C ALA A 128 20.02 22.13 -11.75
N MET A 129 20.30 21.05 -11.02
CA MET A 129 21.12 19.93 -11.53
C MET A 129 20.33 18.67 -11.87
N GLY A 130 19.00 18.66 -11.67
CA GLY A 130 18.25 17.40 -11.59
C GLY A 130 18.68 16.61 -10.35
N GLY A 131 17.79 15.82 -9.76
CA GLY A 131 18.18 14.93 -8.67
C GLY A 131 19.35 14.02 -9.07
N PRO A 132 20.06 13.40 -8.11
CA PRO A 132 21.04 12.37 -8.46
C PRO A 132 20.36 11.30 -9.35
N PRO A 133 21.08 10.71 -10.31
CA PRO A 133 20.52 9.66 -11.16
C PRO A 133 19.91 8.55 -10.30
N ILE A 134 18.71 8.10 -10.69
CA ILE A 134 18.12 6.88 -10.15
C ILE A 134 18.99 5.72 -10.66
N ALA A 135 19.84 5.19 -9.77
CA ALA A 135 20.82 4.16 -10.11
C ALA A 135 21.08 3.28 -8.88
N GLY A 136 21.28 1.99 -9.11
CA GLY A 136 21.45 1.00 -8.04
C GLY A 136 20.22 0.90 -7.15
N THR A 137 20.41 1.12 -5.85
CA THR A 137 19.43 0.99 -4.76
C THR A 137 19.41 2.22 -3.85
N ASN A 138 19.66 3.39 -4.44
CA ASN A 138 19.84 4.67 -3.72
C ASN A 138 18.54 5.34 -3.25
N THR A 139 17.39 4.73 -3.53
CA THR A 139 16.05 5.26 -3.25
C THR A 139 15.24 4.22 -2.48
N ASN A 140 14.45 4.67 -1.51
CA ASN A 140 13.64 3.79 -0.66
C ASN A 140 12.30 3.46 -1.33
N VAL A 141 12.10 2.21 -1.76
CA VAL A 141 10.87 1.75 -2.42
C VAL A 141 10.32 0.53 -1.68
N ALA A 142 9.32 0.76 -0.81
CA ALA A 142 9.01 -0.15 0.30
C ALA A 142 7.51 -0.47 0.50
N VAL A 143 6.62 -0.02 -0.38
CA VAL A 143 5.18 -0.01 -0.05
C VAL A 143 4.50 -1.31 -0.44
N ILE A 144 4.35 -1.59 -1.73
CA ILE A 144 3.59 -2.76 -2.20
C ILE A 144 4.38 -3.55 -3.25
N PRO A 145 4.52 -4.88 -3.08
CA PRO A 145 5.01 -5.75 -4.14
C PRO A 145 3.91 -5.91 -5.21
N THR A 146 4.27 -5.74 -6.48
CA THR A 146 3.37 -5.92 -7.62
C THR A 146 4.00 -6.88 -8.63
N PRO A 147 3.33 -7.96 -9.04
CA PRO A 147 3.88 -8.93 -9.97
C PRO A 147 3.55 -8.52 -11.40
N ASN A 148 4.31 -9.04 -12.35
CA ASN A 148 3.96 -9.02 -13.77
C ASN A 148 3.72 -7.61 -14.33
N PHE A 149 4.53 -6.63 -13.92
CA PHE A 149 4.51 -5.32 -14.55
C PHE A 149 4.71 -5.49 -16.06
N PRO A 150 3.85 -4.90 -16.92
CA PRO A 150 3.91 -5.15 -18.36
C PRO A 150 5.20 -4.64 -19.02
N GLY A 151 5.72 -5.38 -19.98
CA GLY A 151 6.89 -4.96 -20.78
C GLY A 151 8.24 -5.04 -20.07
N LEU A 152 8.28 -5.36 -18.76
CA LEU A 152 9.54 -5.77 -18.15
C LEU A 152 9.92 -7.14 -18.66
N ARG A 153 11.16 -7.24 -19.15
CA ARG A 153 11.78 -8.54 -19.44
C ARG A 153 11.66 -9.43 -18.22
N ASP A 154 11.41 -10.70 -18.47
CA ASP A 154 11.61 -11.72 -17.45
C ASP A 154 12.99 -11.48 -16.86
N SER A 155 13.09 -11.37 -15.54
CA SER A 155 14.35 -11.13 -14.86
C SER A 155 15.34 -12.18 -15.37
N GLY A 156 16.24 -11.81 -16.29
CA GLY A 156 16.98 -12.77 -17.13
C GLY A 156 17.89 -13.69 -16.32
N ASP A 157 18.26 -13.23 -15.14
CA ASP A 157 19.04 -13.90 -14.12
C ASP A 157 18.19 -14.43 -12.95
N ALA A 158 16.85 -14.29 -13.00
CA ALA A 158 16.02 -14.72 -11.90
C ALA A 158 16.05 -16.22 -11.72
N LYS A 159 16.15 -16.62 -10.46
CA LYS A 159 16.11 -18.02 -10.10
C LYS A 159 14.78 -18.62 -10.57
N LYS A 160 14.85 -19.56 -11.52
CA LYS A 160 13.67 -20.27 -12.08
C LYS A 160 13.16 -21.40 -11.19
N THR A 161 13.72 -21.51 -9.99
CA THR A 161 13.38 -22.54 -9.02
C THR A 161 13.17 -21.91 -7.65
N ASN A 162 12.12 -22.34 -6.96
CA ASN A 162 11.81 -22.04 -5.57
C ASN A 162 12.91 -22.55 -4.61
N ASN A 163 12.72 -22.33 -3.31
CA ASN A 163 13.70 -22.72 -2.30
C ASN A 163 13.87 -24.24 -2.18
N ASP A 164 12.82 -25.01 -2.45
CA ASP A 164 12.83 -26.48 -2.49
C ASP A 164 13.32 -27.07 -3.83
N GLY A 165 13.70 -26.23 -4.79
CA GLY A 165 14.11 -26.66 -6.13
C GLY A 165 12.94 -26.94 -7.09
N SER A 166 11.68 -26.81 -6.65
CA SER A 166 10.52 -26.84 -7.55
C SER A 166 10.58 -25.66 -8.53
N LYS A 167 9.93 -25.79 -9.69
CA LYS A 167 9.86 -24.69 -10.66
C LYS A 167 9.04 -23.54 -10.08
N THR A 168 9.51 -22.31 -10.27
CA THR A 168 8.71 -21.13 -9.95
C THR A 168 7.43 -21.10 -10.80
N ASN A 169 6.41 -20.38 -10.32
CA ASN A 169 5.19 -20.16 -11.11
C ASN A 169 5.57 -19.51 -12.45
N PRO A 170 5.31 -20.15 -13.61
CA PRO A 170 5.68 -19.60 -14.91
C PRO A 170 4.90 -18.32 -15.27
N LYS A 171 3.79 -18.03 -14.58
CA LYS A 171 3.04 -16.78 -14.72
C LYS A 171 3.68 -15.63 -13.94
N LEU A 172 4.62 -15.89 -13.01
CA LEU A 172 5.38 -14.84 -12.33
C LEU A 172 6.61 -14.48 -13.15
N ARG A 173 6.48 -13.47 -14.00
CA ARG A 173 7.51 -13.03 -14.95
C ARG A 173 8.51 -12.06 -14.34
N ASN A 174 8.00 -11.11 -13.57
CA ASN A 174 8.78 -10.10 -12.87
C ASN A 174 8.06 -9.70 -11.58
N LEU A 175 8.82 -9.13 -10.65
CA LEU A 175 8.31 -8.55 -9.42
C LEU A 175 8.85 -7.14 -9.31
N ILE A 176 7.99 -6.19 -9.00
CA ILE A 176 8.39 -4.83 -8.65
C ILE A 176 7.90 -4.48 -7.25
N THR A 177 8.52 -3.48 -6.63
CA THR A 177 7.92 -2.73 -5.53
C THR A 177 7.68 -1.28 -5.97
N THR A 178 6.67 -0.66 -5.37
CA THR A 178 6.30 0.74 -5.60
C THR A 178 6.38 1.56 -4.31
N THR A 179 6.29 2.87 -4.47
CA THR A 179 6.19 3.87 -3.40
C THR A 179 5.36 5.05 -3.92
N ASP A 180 5.11 6.08 -3.12
CA ASP A 180 4.32 7.25 -3.54
C ASP A 180 5.10 8.26 -4.44
N GLY A 181 6.35 7.94 -4.75
CA GLY A 181 7.18 8.65 -5.72
C GLY A 181 7.07 8.05 -7.13
N ASN A 182 7.42 8.84 -8.15
CA ASN A 182 7.61 8.32 -9.51
C ASN A 182 8.92 7.51 -9.63
N VAL A 183 8.99 6.39 -8.91
CA VAL A 183 10.11 5.45 -8.90
C VAL A 183 9.60 4.06 -8.52
N LEU A 184 10.04 3.06 -9.27
CA LEU A 184 9.72 1.66 -9.09
C LEU A 184 11.02 0.87 -8.99
N GLN A 185 10.99 -0.23 -8.26
CA GLN A 185 12.14 -1.11 -8.12
C GLN A 185 11.81 -2.51 -8.61
N GLN A 186 12.56 -3.00 -9.59
CA GLN A 186 12.45 -4.40 -10.03
C GLN A 186 13.32 -5.29 -9.14
N LEU A 187 12.79 -6.46 -8.80
CA LEU A 187 13.40 -7.43 -7.90
C LEU A 187 13.36 -8.84 -8.49
N ASP A 188 14.31 -9.69 -8.08
CA ASP A 188 14.21 -11.13 -8.29
C ASP A 188 13.08 -11.71 -7.41
N PRO A 189 12.10 -12.44 -7.97
CA PRO A 189 10.95 -12.93 -7.22
C PRO A 189 11.27 -14.03 -6.19
N VAL A 190 12.44 -14.67 -6.27
CA VAL A 190 12.84 -15.74 -5.35
C VAL A 190 13.90 -15.26 -4.38
N THR A 191 14.96 -14.61 -4.87
CA THR A 191 16.08 -14.12 -4.05
C THR A 191 15.84 -12.75 -3.45
N LEU A 192 14.82 -12.03 -3.93
CA LEU A 192 14.50 -10.66 -3.54
C LEU A 192 15.63 -9.66 -3.86
N GLU A 193 16.57 -10.04 -4.73
CA GLU A 193 17.66 -9.18 -5.18
C GLU A 193 17.11 -7.95 -5.91
N PRO A 194 17.50 -6.73 -5.53
CA PRO A 194 17.23 -5.57 -6.36
C PRO A 194 17.94 -5.70 -7.70
N ILE A 195 17.19 -5.60 -8.79
CA ILE A 195 17.71 -5.68 -10.16
C ILE A 195 17.99 -4.28 -10.69
N ARG A 196 17.00 -3.38 -10.58
CA ARG A 196 17.13 -1.97 -11.03
C ARG A 196 16.04 -1.10 -10.44
N LEU A 197 16.31 0.20 -10.42
CA LEU A 197 15.31 1.25 -10.27
C LEU A 197 14.94 1.83 -11.63
N PHE A 198 13.71 2.29 -11.80
CA PHE A 198 13.23 2.99 -12.99
C PHE A 198 12.02 3.85 -12.67
N THR A 199 11.64 4.72 -13.59
CA THR A 199 10.47 5.60 -13.51
C THR A 199 9.51 5.30 -14.64
N TYR A 200 8.27 5.80 -14.56
CA TYR A 200 7.36 5.76 -15.70
C TYR A 200 7.88 6.60 -16.89
N GLY A 201 8.74 7.58 -16.64
CA GLY A 201 9.40 8.38 -17.68
C GLY A 201 10.48 7.63 -18.47
N ASP A 202 10.98 6.50 -17.94
CA ASP A 202 11.88 5.61 -18.68
C ASP A 202 11.11 4.71 -19.66
N ILE A 203 9.77 4.61 -19.49
CA ILE A 203 8.87 3.88 -20.39
C ILE A 203 8.39 4.81 -21.51
N ASP A 204 7.93 6.01 -21.15
CA ASP A 204 7.42 7.00 -22.10
C ASP A 204 7.88 8.42 -21.73
N ASP A 205 8.49 9.11 -22.70
CA ASP A 205 9.05 10.45 -22.54
C ASP A 205 8.03 11.49 -22.05
N SER A 206 6.75 11.31 -22.38
CA SER A 206 5.67 12.22 -21.95
C SER A 206 5.45 12.19 -20.43
N LEU A 207 5.98 11.19 -19.72
CA LEU A 207 5.84 11.02 -18.28
C LEU A 207 7.05 11.52 -17.48
N LYS A 208 8.15 11.93 -18.15
CA LYS A 208 9.40 12.39 -17.49
C LYS A 208 9.23 13.60 -16.57
N SER A 209 8.21 14.43 -16.80
CA SER A 209 7.90 15.59 -15.94
C SER A 209 7.05 15.26 -14.71
N SER A 210 6.69 13.99 -14.51
CA SER A 210 5.85 13.57 -13.38
C SER A 210 6.67 13.43 -12.10
N ASN A 211 6.15 13.97 -11.00
CA ASN A 211 6.82 13.98 -9.70
C ASN A 211 6.44 12.78 -8.84
N LEU A 212 5.14 12.50 -8.72
CA LEU A 212 4.58 11.48 -7.83
C LEU A 212 3.66 10.53 -8.58
N ALA A 213 3.49 9.33 -8.03
CA ALA A 213 2.51 8.33 -8.45
C ALA A 213 2.03 7.60 -7.19
N PRO A 214 0.76 7.17 -7.11
CA PRO A 214 0.26 6.44 -5.95
C PRO A 214 1.02 5.12 -5.82
N ALA A 215 1.35 4.76 -4.57
CA ALA A 215 1.99 3.48 -4.31
C ALA A 215 1.12 2.30 -4.73
N HIS A 216 -0.20 2.42 -4.69
CA HIS A 216 -1.15 1.38 -5.12
C HIS A 216 -1.58 1.57 -6.58
N PRO A 217 -0.89 0.95 -7.57
CA PRO A 217 -1.45 0.81 -8.90
C PRO A 217 -2.66 -0.12 -8.88
N CYS A 218 -3.51 0.01 -9.90
CA CYS A 218 -4.60 -0.94 -10.11
C CYS A 218 -4.26 -1.85 -11.29
N VAL A 219 -4.47 -3.15 -11.14
CA VAL A 219 -4.34 -4.13 -12.23
C VAL A 219 -5.71 -4.73 -12.49
N ASP A 220 -6.15 -4.74 -13.75
CA ASP A 220 -7.38 -5.44 -14.10
C ASP A 220 -7.12 -6.94 -14.15
N PRO A 221 -7.74 -7.75 -13.27
CA PRO A 221 -7.43 -9.18 -13.18
C PRO A 221 -7.82 -9.97 -14.44
N ASP A 222 -8.71 -9.44 -15.29
CA ASP A 222 -9.17 -10.16 -16.48
C ASP A 222 -8.25 -9.94 -17.69
N THR A 223 -7.64 -8.75 -17.76
CA THR A 223 -6.87 -8.32 -18.93
C THR A 223 -5.38 -8.20 -18.65
N GLY A 224 -4.98 -8.11 -17.38
CA GLY A 224 -3.61 -7.82 -16.97
C GLY A 224 -3.16 -6.38 -17.27
N GLU A 225 -4.09 -5.50 -17.65
CA GLU A 225 -3.81 -4.08 -17.87
C GLU A 225 -3.47 -3.39 -16.55
N TYR A 226 -2.37 -2.65 -16.54
CA TYR A 226 -1.87 -1.91 -15.38
C TYR A 226 -2.27 -0.44 -15.49
N PHE A 227 -2.80 0.13 -14.40
CA PHE A 227 -3.23 1.51 -14.31
C PHE A 227 -2.49 2.24 -13.21
N THR A 228 -2.19 3.51 -13.45
CA THR A 228 -1.68 4.43 -12.42
C THR A 228 -2.08 5.87 -12.75
N VAL A 229 -1.82 6.78 -11.82
CA VAL A 229 -2.06 8.22 -11.98
C VAL A 229 -0.79 8.97 -11.64
N LEU A 230 -0.28 9.80 -12.55
CA LEU A 230 0.94 10.56 -12.32
C LEU A 230 0.63 12.02 -12.06
N LEU A 231 1.22 12.57 -10.99
CA LEU A 231 1.09 13.97 -10.61
C LEU A 231 2.32 14.76 -11.02
N THR A 232 2.12 15.81 -11.81
CA THR A 232 3.09 16.90 -12.02
C THR A 232 2.67 18.14 -11.24
N PHE A 233 3.59 18.65 -10.42
CA PHE A 233 3.42 19.88 -9.66
C PHE A 233 3.41 21.13 -10.54
N GLY A 234 2.79 22.19 -10.03
CA GLY A 234 2.70 23.48 -10.70
C GLY A 234 1.48 24.28 -10.25
N PRO A 235 1.38 25.57 -10.63
CA PRO A 235 0.24 26.42 -10.31
C PRO A 235 -1.10 25.83 -10.77
N THR A 236 -1.04 24.99 -11.79
CA THR A 236 -2.08 24.04 -12.14
C THR A 236 -1.44 22.66 -12.17
N ALA A 237 -1.69 21.89 -11.11
CA ALA A 237 -1.28 20.50 -11.02
C ALA A 237 -1.92 19.69 -12.15
N LEU A 238 -1.15 18.78 -12.72
CA LEU A 238 -1.57 17.90 -13.81
C LEU A 238 -1.54 16.46 -13.33
N TYR A 239 -2.68 15.79 -13.43
CA TYR A 239 -2.83 14.37 -13.17
C TYR A 239 -3.00 13.64 -14.50
N LYS A 240 -2.05 12.77 -14.85
CA LYS A 240 -2.13 11.91 -16.03
C LYS A 240 -2.62 10.53 -15.62
N VAL A 241 -3.78 10.12 -16.10
CA VAL A 241 -4.29 8.76 -15.92
C VAL A 241 -3.70 7.89 -17.01
N VAL A 242 -2.96 6.85 -16.62
CA VAL A 242 -2.16 6.04 -17.54
C VAL A 242 -2.60 4.59 -17.50
N ARG A 243 -2.65 3.98 -18.69
CA ARG A 243 -2.79 2.54 -18.91
C ARG A 243 -1.51 2.00 -19.53
N ILE A 244 -1.00 0.91 -18.98
CA ILE A 244 0.18 0.19 -19.45
C ILE A 244 -0.22 -1.26 -19.73
N ARG A 245 0.17 -1.77 -20.89
CA ARG A 245 -0.21 -3.11 -21.36
C ARG A 245 1.01 -3.86 -21.86
N GLN A 246 0.91 -5.18 -21.86
CA GLN A 246 1.92 -5.98 -22.52
C GLN A 246 1.91 -5.67 -24.00
N SER A 247 3.09 -5.42 -24.58
CA SER A 247 3.21 -5.14 -26.01
C SER A 247 2.59 -6.25 -26.86
N ALA A 248 1.83 -5.86 -27.88
CA ALA A 248 1.35 -6.80 -28.90
C ALA A 248 2.50 -7.54 -29.63
N LYS A 249 3.72 -7.00 -29.60
CA LYS A 249 4.93 -7.64 -30.16
C LYS A 249 5.51 -8.74 -29.25
N GLY A 250 4.97 -8.92 -28.05
CA GLY A 250 5.36 -9.97 -27.10
C GLY A 250 6.06 -9.47 -25.83
N PRO A 251 6.39 -10.38 -24.89
CA PRO A 251 6.86 -10.08 -23.53
C PRO A 251 8.18 -9.29 -23.44
N ASN A 252 9.00 -9.34 -24.50
CA ASN A 252 10.36 -8.77 -24.52
C ASN A 252 10.45 -7.39 -25.18
N HIS A 253 9.32 -6.78 -25.52
CA HIS A 253 9.23 -5.44 -26.08
C HIS A 253 8.75 -4.46 -25.02
N GLU A 254 9.13 -3.19 -25.19
CA GLU A 254 8.60 -2.08 -24.41
C GLU A 254 7.06 -2.14 -24.35
N PRO A 255 6.46 -1.88 -23.19
CA PRO A 255 5.02 -1.99 -23.03
C PRO A 255 4.29 -0.95 -23.87
N ASP A 256 3.04 -1.27 -24.25
CA ASP A 256 2.17 -0.29 -24.90
C ASP A 256 1.56 0.61 -23.81
N LEU A 257 1.70 1.93 -23.95
CA LEU A 257 1.26 2.91 -22.96
C LEU A 257 0.27 3.90 -23.57
N ASP A 258 -0.84 4.16 -22.87
CA ASP A 258 -1.80 5.20 -23.21
C ASP A 258 -1.94 6.19 -22.04
N VAL A 259 -1.80 7.49 -22.32
CA VAL A 259 -2.30 8.54 -21.42
C VAL A 259 -3.79 8.70 -21.71
N LEU A 260 -4.64 8.11 -20.87
CA LEU A 260 -6.09 8.10 -21.07
C LEU A 260 -6.72 9.46 -20.86
N ALA A 261 -6.27 10.22 -19.85
CA ALA A 261 -6.84 11.52 -19.56
C ALA A 261 -5.84 12.40 -18.80
N GLU A 262 -5.99 13.70 -18.97
CA GLU A 262 -5.31 14.74 -18.21
C GLU A 262 -6.32 15.52 -17.36
N ILE A 263 -6.18 15.47 -16.05
CA ILE A 263 -7.00 16.23 -15.12
C ILE A 263 -6.15 17.38 -14.58
N LYS A 264 -6.64 18.61 -14.77
CA LYS A 264 -6.00 19.84 -14.29
C LYS A 264 -6.69 20.29 -13.02
N SER A 265 -5.90 20.58 -11.99
CA SER A 265 -6.40 21.03 -10.69
C SER A 265 -5.51 22.13 -10.12
N PRO A 266 -6.06 23.16 -9.46
CA PRO A 266 -5.26 24.12 -8.70
C PRO A 266 -4.67 23.50 -7.41
N ARG A 267 -5.11 22.30 -7.05
CA ARG A 267 -4.73 21.56 -5.84
C ARG A 267 -3.82 20.38 -6.22
N PRO A 268 -2.51 20.44 -5.92
CA PRO A 268 -1.63 19.28 -5.96
C PRO A 268 -1.88 18.43 -4.72
N THR A 269 -2.91 17.61 -4.75
CA THR A 269 -3.26 16.65 -3.72
C THR A 269 -2.39 15.40 -3.78
N TYR A 270 -1.85 14.99 -2.64
CA TYR A 270 -1.19 13.71 -2.41
C TYR A 270 -2.20 12.55 -2.48
N MET A 271 -1.82 11.49 -3.19
CA MET A 271 -2.66 10.34 -3.46
C MET A 271 -1.85 9.07 -3.25
N HIS A 272 -2.33 8.21 -2.35
CA HIS A 272 -1.71 6.93 -2.02
C HIS A 272 -2.30 5.76 -2.82
N SER A 273 -3.61 5.84 -3.11
CA SER A 273 -4.33 4.90 -3.95
C SER A 273 -5.43 5.61 -4.74
N PHE A 274 -5.97 4.91 -5.73
CA PHE A 274 -7.13 5.32 -6.53
C PHE A 274 -7.97 4.06 -6.80
N ALA A 275 -9.16 4.20 -7.38
CA ALA A 275 -10.04 3.06 -7.63
C ALA A 275 -10.19 2.77 -9.14
N LEU A 276 -10.50 1.52 -9.46
CA LEU A 276 -10.72 1.03 -10.81
C LEU A 276 -12.04 0.26 -10.85
N THR A 277 -12.77 0.36 -11.96
CA THR A 277 -13.93 -0.48 -12.30
C THR A 277 -13.71 -1.09 -13.69
N LYS A 278 -14.68 -1.86 -14.20
CA LYS A 278 -14.59 -2.39 -15.57
C LYS A 278 -14.68 -1.28 -16.63
N ARG A 279 -15.35 -0.17 -16.32
CA ARG A 279 -15.53 0.96 -17.26
C ARG A 279 -14.73 2.21 -16.93
N TYR A 280 -14.33 2.42 -15.69
CA TYR A 280 -13.82 3.70 -15.23
C TYR A 280 -12.56 3.59 -14.35
N VAL A 281 -11.68 4.57 -14.47
CA VAL A 281 -10.67 4.91 -13.44
C VAL A 281 -11.23 6.04 -12.58
N ILE A 282 -11.20 5.88 -11.26
CA ILE A 282 -11.71 6.86 -10.30
C ILE A 282 -10.52 7.48 -9.56
N VAL A 283 -10.19 8.72 -9.90
CA VAL A 283 -9.11 9.48 -9.26
C VAL A 283 -9.67 10.16 -8.01
N THR A 284 -9.27 9.67 -6.83
CA THR A 284 -9.75 10.12 -5.51
C THR A 284 -8.94 11.31 -5.00
N HIS A 285 -9.55 12.48 -5.04
CA HIS A 285 -8.99 13.76 -4.58
C HIS A 285 -9.46 14.07 -3.16
N TRP A 286 -8.87 13.41 -2.17
CA TRP A 286 -9.13 13.70 -0.77
C TRP A 286 -8.37 14.94 -0.28
N GLN A 287 -8.45 15.28 1.00
CA GLN A 287 -7.88 16.52 1.52
C GLN A 287 -6.47 16.31 2.10
N CYS A 288 -5.48 16.40 1.21
CA CYS A 288 -4.06 16.39 1.55
C CYS A 288 -3.27 17.11 0.44
N ASP A 289 -3.29 18.44 0.44
CA ASP A 289 -2.71 19.23 -0.63
C ASP A 289 -1.29 19.70 -0.30
N PHE A 290 -0.36 19.62 -1.25
CA PHE A 290 0.94 20.24 -1.13
C PHE A 290 0.82 21.78 -1.14
N ALA A 291 1.52 22.43 -0.21
CA ALA A 291 1.62 23.88 -0.13
C ALA A 291 2.48 24.43 -1.29
N ALA A 292 2.27 25.71 -1.62
CA ALA A 292 3.01 26.43 -2.66
C ALA A 292 3.15 25.65 -3.98
N TRP A 293 2.05 25.05 -4.43
CA TRP A 293 1.96 24.33 -5.70
C TRP A 293 2.95 23.16 -5.84
N GLY A 294 3.42 22.59 -4.72
CA GLY A 294 4.41 21.49 -4.68
C GLY A 294 5.86 21.93 -4.45
N LEU A 295 6.17 23.24 -4.51
CA LEU A 295 7.52 23.74 -4.22
C LEU A 295 7.93 23.55 -2.75
N SER A 296 6.96 23.42 -1.85
CA SER A 296 7.17 23.10 -0.45
C SER A 296 8.01 21.84 -0.23
N VAL A 297 7.83 20.81 -1.07
CA VAL A 297 8.61 19.56 -1.03
C VAL A 297 10.11 19.83 -1.14
N LEU A 298 10.48 20.77 -2.00
CA LEU A 298 11.86 21.18 -2.20
C LEU A 298 12.41 22.01 -1.02
N TRP A 299 11.57 22.74 -0.29
CA TRP A 299 11.96 23.56 0.86
C TRP A 299 12.13 22.75 2.15
N TYR A 300 11.19 21.84 2.42
CA TYR A 300 11.20 21.03 3.64
C TYR A 300 12.07 19.78 3.49
N GLY A 301 12.15 19.22 2.27
CA GLY A 301 12.85 17.97 2.01
C GLY A 301 12.07 16.71 2.45
N ASN A 302 10.80 16.88 2.85
CA ASN A 302 9.88 15.79 3.16
C ASN A 302 8.43 16.14 2.75
N ALA A 303 7.59 15.12 2.55
CA ALA A 303 6.20 15.28 2.14
C ALA A 303 5.32 15.88 3.24
N TRP A 304 5.43 15.39 4.48
CA TRP A 304 4.56 15.77 5.60
C TRP A 304 4.57 17.26 5.93
N GLU A 305 5.75 17.86 6.11
CA GLU A 305 5.88 19.30 6.37
C GLU A 305 5.50 20.16 5.16
N SER A 306 5.37 19.54 3.99
CA SER A 306 5.00 20.20 2.74
C SER A 306 3.50 20.27 2.51
N PHE A 307 2.69 19.58 3.32
CA PHE A 307 1.23 19.67 3.20
C PHE A 307 0.69 20.98 3.78
N LYS A 308 -0.41 21.46 3.20
CA LYS A 308 -1.23 22.51 3.80
C LYS A 308 -1.92 21.94 5.05
N ALA A 309 -2.13 22.80 6.04
CA ALA A 309 -3.00 22.47 7.16
C ALA A 309 -4.40 22.07 6.66
N HIS A 310 -5.08 21.22 7.44
CA HIS A 310 -6.47 20.84 7.15
C HIS A 310 -7.37 22.07 7.04
N GLU A 311 -8.08 22.19 5.91
CA GLU A 311 -9.08 23.21 5.61
C GLU A 311 -10.49 22.58 5.59
N PRO A 312 -11.33 22.78 6.62
CA PRO A 312 -12.61 22.06 6.77
C PRO A 312 -13.65 22.26 5.67
N ASN A 313 -13.48 23.27 4.81
CA ASN A 313 -14.43 23.58 3.73
C ASN A 313 -13.95 23.06 2.36
N THR A 314 -12.74 22.50 2.29
CA THR A 314 -12.14 22.04 1.05
C THR A 314 -12.65 20.64 0.72
N LYS A 315 -13.63 20.57 -0.20
CA LYS A 315 -14.31 19.33 -0.60
C LYS A 315 -13.34 18.27 -1.11
N ALA A 316 -13.68 17.01 -0.86
CA ALA A 316 -13.05 15.90 -1.53
C ALA A 316 -13.76 15.64 -2.87
N SER A 317 -13.03 15.17 -3.88
CA SER A 317 -13.57 14.96 -5.23
C SER A 317 -13.26 13.56 -5.77
N PHE A 318 -14.13 13.05 -6.63
CA PHE A 318 -13.89 11.85 -7.45
C PHE A 318 -13.93 12.26 -8.93
N TYR A 319 -12.80 12.17 -9.62
CA TYR A 319 -12.77 12.36 -11.07
C TYR A 319 -12.93 11.02 -11.76
N VAL A 320 -13.98 10.89 -12.56
CA VAL A 320 -14.34 9.65 -13.25
C VAL A 320 -13.81 9.72 -14.68
N VAL A 321 -12.85 8.85 -15.00
CA VAL A 321 -12.28 8.72 -16.35
C VAL A 321 -12.80 7.45 -16.99
N ASP A 322 -13.45 7.58 -18.14
CA ASP A 322 -13.82 6.43 -18.96
C ASP A 322 -12.55 5.82 -19.58
N ARG A 323 -12.23 4.59 -19.18
CA ARG A 323 -10.98 3.92 -19.57
C ARG A 323 -11.01 3.34 -20.98
N HIS A 324 -12.19 3.31 -21.60
CA HIS A 324 -12.38 2.87 -22.98
C HIS A 324 -12.38 4.06 -23.92
N ALA A 325 -13.10 5.12 -23.56
CA ALA A 325 -13.16 6.36 -24.34
C ALA A 325 -11.93 7.27 -24.14
N GLY A 326 -11.14 7.06 -23.09
CA GLY A 326 -9.94 7.86 -22.81
C GLY A 326 -10.28 9.33 -22.53
N ARG A 327 -11.16 9.59 -21.55
CA ARG A 327 -11.52 10.97 -21.18
C ARG A 327 -12.14 11.07 -19.79
N HIS A 328 -11.97 12.24 -19.17
CA HIS A 328 -12.66 12.63 -17.95
C HIS A 328 -14.15 12.91 -18.26
N VAL A 329 -15.06 12.12 -17.68
CA VAL A 329 -16.50 12.14 -18.02
C VAL A 329 -17.38 12.78 -16.96
N ALA A 330 -17.01 12.70 -15.68
CA ALA A 330 -17.78 13.25 -14.57
C ALA A 330 -16.88 13.58 -13.37
N THR A 331 -17.28 14.59 -12.59
CA THR A 331 -16.65 14.93 -11.30
C THR A 331 -17.71 14.85 -10.22
N PHE A 332 -17.42 14.15 -9.13
CA PHE A 332 -18.25 14.15 -7.93
C PHE A 332 -17.54 14.81 -6.76
N GLU A 333 -18.28 15.38 -5.81
CA GLU A 333 -17.75 16.01 -4.60
C GLU A 333 -18.49 15.56 -3.34
N CYS A 334 -17.78 15.47 -2.23
CA CYS A 334 -18.34 15.23 -0.91
C CYS A 334 -17.60 16.03 0.17
N ASP A 335 -18.08 15.91 1.41
CA ASP A 335 -17.41 16.51 2.56
C ASP A 335 -15.97 16.02 2.71
N PRO A 336 -15.06 16.88 3.22
CA PRO A 336 -13.65 16.54 3.32
C PRO A 336 -13.42 15.27 4.13
N TYR A 337 -12.47 14.46 3.65
CA TYR A 337 -11.90 13.33 4.36
C TYR A 337 -10.47 13.14 3.89
N TYR A 338 -9.74 12.25 4.56
CA TYR A 338 -8.46 11.72 4.09
C TYR A 338 -8.55 10.20 3.96
N SER A 339 -7.76 9.59 3.10
CA SER A 339 -7.71 8.13 2.95
C SER A 339 -6.32 7.73 2.50
N PHE A 340 -5.90 6.52 2.88
CA PHE A 340 -4.78 5.86 2.24
C PHE A 340 -5.31 4.87 1.21
N HIS A 341 -6.23 3.99 1.61
CA HIS A 341 -6.63 2.83 0.81
C HIS A 341 -8.09 2.86 0.35
N ASN A 342 -8.26 2.72 -0.96
CA ASN A 342 -9.51 2.22 -1.52
C ASN A 342 -9.61 0.71 -1.24
N VAL A 343 -10.80 0.21 -0.93
CA VAL A 343 -11.08 -1.22 -0.73
C VAL A 343 -11.39 -1.88 -2.07
N ASN A 344 -12.41 -1.37 -2.77
CA ASN A 344 -12.81 -1.82 -4.10
C ASN A 344 -13.69 -0.76 -4.76
N ALA A 345 -13.84 -0.83 -6.07
CA ALA A 345 -14.87 -0.11 -6.78
C ALA A 345 -15.46 -0.97 -7.89
N PHE A 346 -16.74 -0.77 -8.21
CA PHE A 346 -17.40 -1.52 -9.27
C PHE A 346 -18.53 -0.75 -9.92
N ASP A 347 -18.87 -1.21 -11.12
CA ASP A 347 -20.00 -0.74 -11.91
C ASP A 347 -21.31 -1.34 -11.37
N ASP A 348 -22.30 -0.49 -11.04
CA ASP A 348 -23.65 -0.88 -10.63
C ASP A 348 -24.70 -0.21 -11.54
N GLY A 349 -25.07 -0.88 -12.63
CA GLY A 349 -25.89 -0.27 -13.67
C GLY A 349 -25.17 0.91 -14.35
N ASP A 350 -25.74 2.12 -14.26
CA ASP A 350 -25.10 3.39 -14.70
C ASP A 350 -24.32 4.09 -13.58
N ASP A 351 -24.37 3.56 -12.36
CA ASP A 351 -23.70 4.12 -11.20
C ASP A 351 -22.34 3.44 -10.98
N VAL A 352 -21.50 4.07 -10.16
CA VAL A 352 -20.25 3.49 -9.66
C VAL A 352 -20.28 3.47 -8.13
N ILE A 353 -19.95 2.32 -7.56
CA ILE A 353 -19.74 2.16 -6.12
C ILE A 353 -18.24 2.24 -5.82
N VAL A 354 -17.87 3.00 -4.78
CA VAL A 354 -16.49 3.14 -4.30
C VAL A 354 -16.45 2.93 -2.79
N ASP A 355 -15.69 1.94 -2.35
CA ASP A 355 -15.45 1.67 -0.94
C ASP A 355 -14.01 2.06 -0.56
N LEU A 356 -13.83 2.71 0.58
CA LEU A 356 -12.51 3.14 1.06
C LEU A 356 -12.43 3.23 2.59
N ALA A 357 -11.19 3.17 3.11
CA ALA A 357 -10.88 3.39 4.52
C ALA A 357 -10.59 4.87 4.77
N SER A 358 -11.53 5.58 5.40
CA SER A 358 -11.47 7.03 5.57
C SER A 358 -11.04 7.47 6.96
N TYR A 359 -10.18 8.46 6.98
CA TYR A 359 -9.76 9.24 8.14
C TYR A 359 -10.50 10.58 8.13
N LYS A 360 -10.58 11.22 9.29
CA LYS A 360 -11.09 12.59 9.41
C LYS A 360 -10.25 13.54 8.58
N ASP A 361 -8.94 13.42 8.65
CA ASP A 361 -7.97 14.28 7.97
C ASP A 361 -6.58 13.63 7.88
N HIS A 362 -5.67 14.28 7.17
CA HIS A 362 -4.33 13.75 6.93
C HIS A 362 -3.41 13.82 8.16
N THR A 363 -3.86 14.33 9.33
CA THR A 363 -2.98 14.42 10.51
C THR A 363 -2.58 13.07 11.05
N VAL A 364 -3.30 12.00 10.67
CA VAL A 364 -2.90 10.61 10.95
C VAL A 364 -1.47 10.29 10.51
N ILE A 365 -0.96 10.95 9.46
CA ILE A 365 0.43 10.81 9.04
C ILE A 365 1.36 11.15 10.20
N GLY A 366 1.11 12.25 10.92
CA GLY A 366 1.90 12.66 12.07
C GLY A 366 1.79 11.76 13.30
N ASP A 367 0.86 10.81 13.35
CA ASP A 367 0.73 9.88 14.47
C ASP A 367 1.72 8.70 14.35
N TYR A 368 2.28 8.47 13.15
CA TYR A 368 3.18 7.35 12.84
C TYR A 368 4.68 7.66 13.04
N TYR A 369 5.03 8.69 13.80
CA TYR A 369 6.41 8.90 14.25
C TYR A 369 6.86 7.75 15.16
N ILE A 370 8.09 7.26 14.91
CA ILE A 370 8.66 6.09 15.59
C ILE A 370 8.80 6.30 17.09
N ASP A 371 9.11 7.52 17.55
CA ASP A 371 9.18 7.82 18.98
C ASP A 371 7.82 7.60 19.68
N ASN A 372 6.71 7.93 19.01
CA ASN A 372 5.36 7.63 19.52
C ASN A 372 5.09 6.12 19.48
N LEU A 373 5.42 5.47 18.36
CA LEU A 373 5.15 4.05 18.14
C LEU A 373 6.00 3.11 19.02
N ARG A 374 7.17 3.57 19.49
CA ARG A 374 8.05 2.85 20.42
C ARG A 374 7.80 3.19 21.89
N ASP A 375 7.04 4.25 22.19
CA ASP A 375 6.70 4.60 23.57
C ASP A 375 5.60 3.66 24.10
N GLU A 376 6.04 2.57 24.71
CA GLU A 376 5.17 1.57 25.32
C GLU A 376 4.37 2.10 26.51
N ALA A 377 4.85 3.15 27.16
CA ALA A 377 4.24 3.69 28.37
C ALA A 377 3.21 4.80 28.07
N ASN A 378 3.51 5.70 27.14
CA ASN A 378 2.72 6.92 26.90
C ASN A 378 2.37 7.17 25.43
N GLY A 379 2.76 6.27 24.52
CA GLY A 379 2.43 6.40 23.11
C GLY A 379 0.92 6.44 22.89
N LYS A 380 0.52 7.20 21.87
CA LYS A 380 -0.90 7.41 21.53
C LYS A 380 -1.25 6.63 20.28
N PRO A 381 -2.41 5.95 20.25
CA PRO A 381 -2.86 5.26 19.06
C PRO A 381 -3.08 6.29 17.93
N PRO A 382 -2.68 5.98 16.69
CA PRO A 382 -3.01 6.80 15.54
C PRO A 382 -4.52 7.02 15.38
N GLN A 383 -4.90 8.07 14.66
CA GLN A 383 -6.27 8.22 14.19
C GLN A 383 -6.74 6.93 13.49
N GLN A 384 -7.96 6.50 13.77
CA GLN A 384 -8.50 5.25 13.25
C GLN A 384 -9.34 5.49 12.00
N ALA A 385 -9.15 4.68 10.97
CA ALA A 385 -9.94 4.77 9.75
C ALA A 385 -11.30 4.08 9.90
N VAL A 386 -12.28 4.56 9.13
CA VAL A 386 -13.63 4.00 9.08
C VAL A 386 -13.96 3.66 7.63
N LEU A 387 -14.46 2.44 7.41
CA LEU A 387 -14.94 1.99 6.11
C LEU A 387 -16.16 2.82 5.67
N ARG A 388 -16.11 3.39 4.47
CA ARG A 388 -17.20 4.15 3.86
C ARG A 388 -17.48 3.67 2.45
N ARG A 389 -18.77 3.61 2.10
CA ARG A 389 -19.25 3.36 0.73
C ARG A 389 -19.83 4.62 0.13
N PHE A 390 -19.36 4.97 -1.06
CA PHE A 390 -19.89 6.05 -1.88
C PHE A 390 -20.60 5.48 -3.11
N ARG A 391 -21.67 6.16 -3.54
CA ARG A 391 -22.35 5.95 -4.81
C ARG A 391 -22.18 7.19 -5.68
N LEU A 392 -21.64 7.00 -6.88
CA LEU A 392 -21.46 8.01 -7.91
C LEU A 392 -22.51 7.77 -8.99
N GLY A 393 -23.65 8.44 -8.88
CA GLY A 393 -24.83 8.12 -9.68
C GLY A 393 -24.87 8.72 -11.08
N ASN A 394 -25.55 8.04 -12.01
CA ASN A 394 -25.92 8.51 -13.34
C ASN A 394 -24.72 8.93 -14.23
N ILE A 395 -23.66 8.12 -14.30
CA ILE A 395 -22.42 8.49 -15.00
C ILE A 395 -22.67 8.86 -16.47
N THR A 396 -23.50 8.10 -17.19
CA THR A 396 -23.76 8.36 -18.63
C THR A 396 -24.43 9.71 -18.87
N LYS A 397 -25.34 10.12 -17.97
CA LYS A 397 -25.98 11.44 -18.03
C LYS A 397 -24.93 12.56 -17.88
N HIS A 398 -24.05 12.44 -16.90
CA HIS A 398 -22.98 13.40 -16.66
C HIS A 398 -21.97 13.42 -17.81
N ALA A 399 -21.61 12.26 -18.36
CA ALA A 399 -20.73 12.12 -19.53
C ALA A 399 -21.29 12.83 -20.77
N SER A 400 -22.60 12.71 -21.01
CA SER A 400 -23.29 13.35 -22.14
C SER A 400 -23.30 14.88 -22.00
N ALA A 401 -23.57 15.38 -20.79
CA ALA A 401 -23.51 16.81 -20.51
C ALA A 401 -22.08 17.37 -20.66
N THR A 402 -21.07 16.61 -20.25
CA THR A 402 -19.66 16.95 -20.45
C THR A 402 -19.31 17.03 -21.93
N LEU A 403 -19.73 16.07 -22.77
CA LEU A 403 -19.46 16.10 -24.22
C LEU A 403 -20.08 17.32 -24.93
N ALA A 404 -21.25 17.75 -24.47
CA ALA A 404 -21.91 18.95 -25.00
C ALA A 404 -21.20 20.25 -24.58
N SER A 405 -20.29 20.18 -23.59
CA SER A 405 -19.53 21.30 -23.04
C SER A 405 -18.08 21.30 -23.56
N ARG A 406 -17.51 22.49 -23.77
CA ARG A 406 -16.05 22.64 -24.00
C ARG A 406 -15.25 22.82 -22.70
N SER A 407 -15.93 22.85 -21.56
CA SER A 407 -15.34 23.03 -20.22
C SER A 407 -15.33 21.71 -19.45
N PRO A 408 -14.46 21.57 -18.43
CA PRO A 408 -14.43 20.40 -17.56
C PRO A 408 -15.81 20.07 -16.94
N PRO A 409 -16.06 18.80 -16.57
CA PRO A 409 -17.30 18.41 -15.88
C PRO A 409 -17.53 19.27 -14.64
N LYS A 410 -18.74 19.82 -14.50
CA LYS A 410 -19.14 20.49 -13.27
C LYS A 410 -19.29 19.44 -12.15
N PRO A 411 -18.75 19.69 -10.94
CA PRO A 411 -18.94 18.79 -9.81
C PRO A 411 -20.41 18.57 -9.47
N VAL A 412 -20.74 17.34 -9.11
CA VAL A 412 -22.05 16.93 -8.57
C VAL A 412 -21.87 16.23 -7.22
N PRO A 413 -22.87 16.21 -6.31
CA PRO A 413 -22.72 15.55 -5.02
C PRO A 413 -22.51 14.04 -5.15
N ALA A 414 -21.52 13.48 -4.47
CA ALA A 414 -21.41 12.03 -4.23
C ALA A 414 -22.32 11.64 -3.06
N GLU A 415 -23.00 10.51 -3.19
CA GLU A 415 -23.84 9.94 -2.14
C GLU A 415 -22.98 9.08 -1.19
N VAL A 416 -23.14 9.27 0.12
CA VAL A 416 -22.59 8.35 1.12
C VAL A 416 -23.64 7.29 1.40
N VAL A 417 -23.41 6.06 0.96
CA VAL A 417 -24.35 4.95 1.12
C VAL A 417 -24.34 4.44 2.55
N PHE A 418 -23.17 4.27 3.16
CA PHE A 418 -23.03 4.00 4.59
C PHE A 418 -21.65 4.43 5.09
N GLN A 419 -21.52 4.55 6.40
CA GLN A 419 -20.25 4.63 7.11
C GLN A 419 -20.26 3.59 8.25
N LEU A 420 -19.21 2.78 8.36
CA LEU A 420 -19.11 1.81 9.44
C LEU A 420 -19.09 2.52 10.81
N ASP A 421 -19.50 1.83 11.87
CA ASP A 421 -19.41 2.39 13.23
C ASP A 421 -17.96 2.83 13.52
N PRO A 422 -17.71 4.07 13.98
CA PRO A 422 -16.35 4.53 14.28
C PRO A 422 -15.60 3.70 15.33
N ASN A 423 -16.30 2.93 16.17
CA ASN A 423 -15.69 1.99 17.10
C ASN A 423 -15.25 0.67 16.44
N ILE A 424 -15.69 0.41 15.21
CA ILE A 424 -15.29 -0.71 14.37
C ILE A 424 -14.40 -0.14 13.25
N ASN A 425 -13.20 0.29 13.62
CA ASN A 425 -12.24 0.81 12.64
C ASN A 425 -11.76 -0.29 11.68
N PHE A 426 -11.31 0.13 10.50
CA PHE A 426 -10.98 -0.77 9.39
C PHE A 426 -9.87 -0.18 8.52
N GLU A 427 -8.75 -0.88 8.43
CA GLU A 427 -7.59 -0.52 7.60
C GLU A 427 -6.95 -1.75 6.94
N LEU A 428 -5.94 -1.52 6.10
CA LEU A 428 -5.20 -2.45 5.27
C LEU A 428 -6.16 -3.44 4.59
N PRO A 429 -7.08 -2.91 3.75
CA PRO A 429 -8.16 -3.68 3.19
C PRO A 429 -7.66 -4.78 2.25
N SER A 430 -8.31 -5.94 2.35
CA SER A 430 -8.20 -7.03 1.40
C SER A 430 -9.59 -7.59 1.10
N ILE A 431 -9.76 -8.14 -0.10
CA ILE A 431 -10.99 -8.82 -0.54
C ILE A 431 -10.59 -10.08 -1.30
N ASN A 432 -11.57 -10.91 -1.67
CA ASN A 432 -11.33 -11.98 -2.62
C ASN A 432 -10.84 -11.39 -3.97
N PRO A 433 -9.64 -11.76 -4.48
CA PRO A 433 -9.12 -11.22 -5.73
C PRO A 433 -10.04 -11.40 -6.95
N GLY A 434 -10.88 -12.44 -6.96
CA GLY A 434 -11.90 -12.64 -8.00
C GLY A 434 -13.00 -11.57 -8.02
N LYS A 435 -13.09 -10.75 -6.96
CA LYS A 435 -14.09 -9.68 -6.79
C LYS A 435 -13.55 -8.29 -7.06
N TYR A 436 -12.27 -8.13 -7.38
CA TYR A 436 -11.78 -6.85 -7.88
C TYR A 436 -12.59 -6.38 -9.08
N LEU A 437 -12.97 -5.10 -9.09
CA LEU A 437 -13.77 -4.45 -10.13
C LEU A 437 -15.24 -4.92 -10.22
N ARG A 438 -15.71 -5.72 -9.25
CA ARG A 438 -17.05 -6.34 -9.25
C ARG A 438 -17.77 -6.12 -7.93
N ASN A 439 -19.10 -6.29 -7.96
CA ASN A 439 -19.89 -6.33 -6.73
C ASN A 439 -19.43 -7.49 -5.83
N TYR A 440 -19.36 -7.22 -4.54
CA TYR A 440 -18.74 -8.06 -3.53
C TYR A 440 -19.39 -7.81 -2.17
N ARG A 441 -19.26 -8.80 -1.29
CA ARG A 441 -19.93 -8.87 0.01
C ARG A 441 -18.96 -8.79 1.18
N TYR A 442 -17.75 -9.34 1.06
CA TYR A 442 -16.83 -9.48 2.19
C TYR A 442 -15.58 -8.63 2.02
N ALA A 443 -15.28 -7.84 3.06
CA ALA A 443 -14.03 -7.12 3.20
C ALA A 443 -13.26 -7.60 4.43
N TYR A 444 -11.95 -7.72 4.30
CA TYR A 444 -11.03 -8.11 5.36
C TYR A 444 -10.06 -6.96 5.62
N GLY A 445 -9.56 -6.85 6.84
CA GLY A 445 -8.58 -5.83 7.18
C GLY A 445 -8.03 -6.03 8.57
N VAL A 446 -7.35 -5.01 9.07
CA VAL A 446 -6.92 -4.89 10.46
C VAL A 446 -7.84 -3.96 11.23
N ASN A 447 -7.96 -4.23 12.52
CA ASN A 447 -8.76 -3.46 13.46
C ASN A 447 -7.98 -3.27 14.76
N ARG A 448 -8.27 -2.17 15.44
CA ARG A 448 -7.82 -1.85 16.79
C ARG A 448 -9.00 -1.85 17.75
N SER A 449 -9.04 -2.80 18.66
CA SER A 449 -10.04 -2.87 19.72
C SER A 449 -9.71 -2.00 20.92
N GLY A 450 -8.41 -1.80 21.18
CA GLY A 450 -7.92 -1.16 22.40
C GLY A 450 -7.86 -2.10 23.62
N GLU A 451 -8.20 -3.38 23.46
CA GLU A 451 -8.06 -4.39 24.51
C GLU A 451 -6.61 -4.86 24.68
N ASN A 452 -5.86 -4.96 23.58
CA ASN A 452 -4.41 -5.17 23.66
C ASN A 452 -3.70 -3.82 23.79
N LYS A 453 -2.60 -3.80 24.56
CA LYS A 453 -1.74 -2.62 24.76
C LYS A 453 -0.84 -2.31 23.56
N THR A 454 -1.32 -2.41 22.33
CA THR A 454 -0.61 -1.99 21.12
C THR A 454 -1.23 -0.71 20.56
N LEU A 455 -0.43 0.06 19.83
CA LEU A 455 -0.85 1.37 19.32
C LEU A 455 -1.54 1.29 17.97
N ILE A 456 -1.12 0.37 17.10
CA ILE A 456 -1.65 0.32 15.74
C ILE A 456 -2.83 -0.64 15.64
N TYR A 457 -2.60 -1.96 15.59
CA TYR A 457 -3.67 -2.96 15.40
C TYR A 457 -3.48 -4.17 16.32
N ASP A 458 -4.58 -4.76 16.76
CA ASP A 458 -4.60 -5.96 17.60
C ASP A 458 -5.54 -7.06 17.09
N ARG A 459 -6.28 -6.79 16.01
CA ARG A 459 -7.25 -7.70 15.44
C ARG A 459 -7.16 -7.78 13.93
N ILE A 460 -7.52 -8.94 13.39
CA ILE A 460 -7.99 -9.07 12.01
C ILE A 460 -9.50 -8.96 12.04
N ILE A 461 -10.08 -8.19 11.12
CA ILE A 461 -11.52 -8.02 10.98
C ILE A 461 -12.00 -8.57 9.64
N LYS A 462 -13.19 -9.19 9.65
CA LYS A 462 -14.01 -9.46 8.48
C LYS A 462 -15.31 -8.68 8.61
N VAL A 463 -15.74 -8.03 7.53
CA VAL A 463 -17.01 -7.29 7.45
C VAL A 463 -17.88 -7.88 6.35
N ASP A 464 -19.12 -8.25 6.71
CA ASP A 464 -20.19 -8.64 5.79
C ASP A 464 -21.00 -7.40 5.38
N LEU A 465 -20.70 -6.84 4.22
CA LEU A 465 -21.23 -5.55 3.76
C LEU A 465 -22.72 -5.60 3.48
N ASP A 466 -23.28 -6.76 3.11
CA ASP A 466 -24.70 -6.93 2.85
C ASP A 466 -25.56 -6.81 4.12
N LYS A 467 -24.95 -6.93 5.31
CA LYS A 467 -25.64 -6.72 6.58
C LYS A 467 -25.72 -5.26 7.00
N ILE A 468 -24.98 -4.36 6.35
CA ILE A 468 -24.95 -2.95 6.72
C ILE A 468 -26.09 -2.25 5.99
N LYS A 469 -26.95 -1.57 6.74
CA LYS A 469 -28.09 -0.85 6.16
C LYS A 469 -27.64 0.42 5.43
N GLU A 470 -28.23 0.72 4.28
CA GLU A 470 -28.01 2.03 3.64
C GLU A 470 -28.49 3.18 4.55
N GLY A 471 -27.74 4.28 4.55
CA GLY A 471 -27.93 5.47 5.38
C GLY A 471 -27.45 5.35 6.82
N SER A 472 -26.89 4.20 7.24
CA SER A 472 -26.41 4.01 8.61
C SER A 472 -24.98 4.51 8.81
N THR A 473 -24.70 4.92 10.05
CA THR A 473 -23.38 5.40 10.51
C THR A 473 -22.93 4.71 11.81
N GLY A 474 -23.42 3.50 12.03
CA GLY A 474 -23.30 2.74 13.28
C GLY A 474 -24.63 2.06 13.67
N GLY A 475 -24.57 1.13 14.62
CA GLY A 475 -25.75 0.36 15.04
C GLY A 475 -25.48 -1.14 15.23
N SER A 476 -26.51 -1.86 15.68
CA SER A 476 -26.41 -3.30 15.95
C SER A 476 -26.12 -4.14 14.71
N ASP A 477 -26.53 -3.69 13.53
CA ASP A 477 -26.26 -4.31 12.24
C ASP A 477 -24.77 -4.23 11.88
N HIS A 478 -24.09 -3.11 12.16
CA HIS A 478 -22.64 -2.97 11.97
C HIS A 478 -21.87 -3.95 12.87
N ILE A 479 -22.30 -4.10 14.13
CA ILE A 479 -21.71 -5.08 15.06
C ILE A 479 -21.95 -6.50 14.54
N ALA A 480 -23.16 -6.80 14.06
CA ALA A 480 -23.50 -8.12 13.51
C ALA A 480 -22.84 -8.42 12.15
N ALA A 481 -22.35 -7.39 11.45
CA ALA A 481 -21.59 -7.49 10.21
C ALA A 481 -20.11 -7.84 10.44
N ALA A 482 -19.56 -7.47 11.60
CA ALA A 482 -18.15 -7.64 11.90
C ALA A 482 -17.84 -8.96 12.63
N LYS A 483 -16.77 -9.63 12.21
CA LYS A 483 -16.12 -10.74 12.94
C LYS A 483 -14.66 -10.40 13.16
N PHE A 484 -14.09 -10.92 14.24
CA PHE A 484 -12.72 -10.62 14.63
C PHE A 484 -11.93 -11.88 14.97
N TRP A 485 -10.66 -11.89 14.58
CA TRP A 485 -9.63 -12.72 15.20
C TRP A 485 -8.77 -11.84 16.11
N ILE A 486 -8.42 -12.35 17.29
CA ILE A 486 -7.54 -11.70 18.26
C ILE A 486 -6.70 -12.75 19.00
N GLU A 487 -5.45 -12.43 19.27
CA GLU A 487 -4.60 -13.16 20.20
C GLU A 487 -3.96 -12.15 21.17
N ASP A 488 -3.95 -12.49 22.46
CA ASP A 488 -3.40 -11.62 23.50
C ASP A 488 -1.91 -11.35 23.26
N GLN A 489 -1.52 -10.09 23.39
CA GLN A 489 -0.14 -9.62 23.18
C GLN A 489 0.43 -9.89 21.78
N CYS A 490 -0.46 -9.90 20.78
CA CYS A 490 -0.12 -10.04 19.38
C CYS A 490 -0.59 -8.84 18.55
N THR A 491 0.16 -8.53 17.49
CA THR A 491 -0.23 -7.54 16.47
C THR A 491 -0.17 -8.18 15.08
N PRO A 492 -1.31 -8.32 14.38
CA PRO A 492 -1.34 -8.83 13.01
C PRO A 492 -0.98 -7.76 11.98
N SER A 493 -0.46 -8.20 10.83
CA SER A 493 -0.35 -7.38 9.62
C SER A 493 -1.62 -7.47 8.75
N GLU A 494 -1.64 -6.73 7.65
CA GLU A 494 -2.60 -6.89 6.54
C GLU A 494 -2.92 -8.37 6.28
N PRO A 495 -4.20 -8.79 6.34
CA PRO A 495 -4.63 -10.13 5.99
C PRO A 495 -4.78 -10.27 4.48
N VAL A 496 -3.98 -11.13 3.85
CA VAL A 496 -4.05 -11.41 2.41
C VAL A 496 -4.98 -12.58 2.15
N PHE A 497 -6.07 -12.36 1.42
CA PHE A 497 -7.00 -13.43 1.03
C PHE A 497 -6.44 -14.32 -0.08
N VAL A 498 -6.58 -15.64 0.08
CA VAL A 498 -6.26 -16.64 -0.94
C VAL A 498 -7.47 -17.56 -1.14
N PRO A 499 -8.12 -17.57 -2.31
CA PRO A 499 -9.30 -18.41 -2.56
C PRO A 499 -8.94 -19.89 -2.58
N THR A 500 -9.84 -20.74 -2.07
CA THR A 500 -9.78 -22.18 -2.35
C THR A 500 -9.94 -22.40 -3.86
N PRO A 501 -9.15 -23.27 -4.51
CA PRO A 501 -9.34 -23.58 -5.92
C PRO A 501 -10.74 -24.08 -6.25
N GLY A 502 -11.41 -23.43 -7.20
CA GLY A 502 -12.78 -23.78 -7.60
C GLY A 502 -13.87 -23.33 -6.62
N ALA A 503 -13.55 -22.50 -5.64
CA ALA A 503 -14.52 -21.91 -4.70
C ALA A 503 -15.70 -21.23 -5.44
N THR A 504 -16.92 -21.49 -4.96
CA THR A 504 -18.14 -20.82 -5.43
C THR A 504 -18.59 -19.71 -4.49
N GLU A 505 -18.34 -19.86 -3.20
CA GLU A 505 -18.61 -18.84 -2.20
C GLU A 505 -17.49 -17.79 -2.17
N GLU A 506 -17.86 -16.53 -1.96
CA GLU A 506 -16.91 -15.42 -2.02
C GLU A 506 -15.83 -15.48 -0.92
N ASP A 507 -16.16 -16.02 0.25
CA ASP A 507 -15.27 -16.13 1.40
C ASP A 507 -14.68 -17.54 1.59
N ASP A 508 -14.84 -18.44 0.62
CA ASP A 508 -14.20 -19.75 0.65
C ASP A 508 -12.71 -19.63 0.27
N GLY A 509 -11.88 -19.71 1.29
CA GLY A 509 -10.44 -19.56 1.20
C GLY A 509 -9.80 -19.36 2.57
N VAL A 510 -8.58 -18.85 2.54
CA VAL A 510 -7.80 -18.55 3.75
C VAL A 510 -7.34 -17.09 3.77
N LEU A 511 -7.06 -16.58 4.97
CA LEU A 511 -6.32 -15.33 5.16
C LEU A 511 -4.91 -15.64 5.65
N LEU A 512 -3.93 -14.97 5.05
CA LEU A 512 -2.53 -15.02 5.47
C LEU A 512 -2.14 -13.69 6.12
N SER A 513 -1.63 -13.72 7.35
CA SER A 513 -1.15 -12.52 8.04
C SER A 513 0.14 -12.84 8.79
N ILE A 514 1.06 -11.87 8.85
CA ILE A 514 2.24 -11.98 9.69
C ILE A 514 1.93 -11.34 11.03
N VAL A 515 2.05 -12.13 12.10
CA VAL A 515 1.71 -11.69 13.45
C VAL A 515 2.99 -11.51 14.25
N LEU A 516 3.15 -10.35 14.86
CA LEU A 516 4.13 -10.11 15.91
C LEU A 516 3.62 -10.73 17.21
N ASP A 517 4.35 -11.68 17.78
CA ASP A 517 4.18 -12.13 19.16
C ASP A 517 5.16 -11.37 20.05
N GLY A 518 4.63 -10.44 20.86
CA GLY A 518 5.45 -9.67 21.77
C GLY A 518 6.05 -10.47 22.91
N ARG A 519 5.32 -11.46 23.46
CA ARG A 519 5.81 -12.26 24.58
C ARG A 519 7.10 -12.98 24.21
N ARG A 520 7.09 -13.58 23.03
CA ARG A 520 8.22 -14.35 22.49
C ARG A 520 9.23 -13.48 21.74
N ARG A 521 8.91 -12.20 21.49
CA ARG A 521 9.69 -11.29 20.63
C ARG A 521 10.06 -11.98 19.31
N THR A 522 9.05 -12.55 18.66
CA THR A 522 9.19 -13.24 17.37
C THR A 522 7.93 -13.03 16.52
N GLY A 523 7.96 -13.51 15.28
CA GLY A 523 6.80 -13.48 14.39
C GLY A 523 6.27 -14.88 14.08
N PHE A 524 5.08 -14.96 13.53
CA PHE A 524 4.59 -16.16 12.86
C PHE A 524 3.70 -15.82 11.67
N LEU A 525 3.71 -16.68 10.65
CA LEU A 525 2.69 -16.65 9.60
C LEU A 525 1.43 -17.32 10.14
N LEU A 526 0.34 -16.56 10.23
CA LEU A 526 -0.98 -17.03 10.62
C LEU A 526 -1.80 -17.39 9.38
N ILE A 527 -2.53 -18.51 9.44
CA ILE A 527 -3.45 -18.97 8.40
C ILE A 527 -4.84 -19.14 9.03
N LEU A 528 -5.78 -18.29 8.64
CA LEU A 528 -7.16 -18.34 9.11
C LEU A 528 -8.11 -18.86 8.04
N ASN A 529 -9.16 -19.56 8.45
CA ASN A 529 -10.33 -19.78 7.60
C ASN A 529 -11.02 -18.43 7.34
N ALA A 530 -11.18 -18.03 6.08
CA ALA A 530 -11.73 -16.71 5.76
C ALA A 530 -13.24 -16.58 6.07
N GLN A 531 -13.98 -17.69 6.22
CA GLN A 531 -15.40 -17.68 6.59
C GLN A 531 -15.62 -17.42 8.08
N THR A 532 -14.87 -18.14 8.92
CA THR A 532 -15.06 -18.19 10.37
C THR A 532 -14.07 -17.32 11.14
N LEU A 533 -12.90 -17.02 10.56
CA LEU A 533 -11.70 -16.48 11.22
C LEU A 533 -11.06 -17.43 12.24
N ASP A 534 -11.42 -18.71 12.23
CA ASP A 534 -10.73 -19.73 13.03
C ASP A 534 -9.33 -19.99 12.47
N GLU A 535 -8.38 -20.20 13.37
CA GLU A 535 -7.03 -20.58 12.97
C GLU A 535 -6.97 -22.02 12.44
N ILE A 536 -6.42 -22.16 11.23
CA ILE A 536 -6.17 -23.45 10.59
C ILE A 536 -4.76 -23.94 10.94
N ALA A 537 -3.79 -23.04 10.83
CA ALA A 537 -2.38 -23.33 11.06
C ALA A 537 -1.60 -22.05 11.31
N ARG A 538 -0.39 -22.21 11.86
CA ARG A 538 0.62 -21.15 11.89
C ARG A 538 2.01 -21.71 11.64
N ALA A 539 2.91 -20.86 11.15
CA ALA A 539 4.33 -21.19 10.98
C ALA A 539 5.20 -20.21 11.78
N ASP A 540 5.77 -20.67 12.89
CA ASP A 540 6.58 -19.88 13.81
C ASP A 540 7.95 -19.56 13.21
N MET A 541 8.37 -18.29 13.32
CA MET A 541 9.71 -17.83 12.99
C MET A 541 10.75 -18.40 13.97
N PRO A 542 12.03 -18.54 13.57
CA PRO A 542 13.09 -18.90 14.50
C PRO A 542 13.19 -17.90 15.65
N GLU A 543 13.58 -18.38 16.84
CA GLU A 543 13.74 -17.55 18.03
C GLU A 543 14.69 -16.36 17.77
N GLY A 544 14.33 -15.18 18.27
CA GLY A 544 15.08 -13.94 18.07
C GLY A 544 14.92 -13.32 16.67
N LYS A 545 14.12 -13.90 15.77
CA LYS A 545 13.71 -13.26 14.52
C LYS A 545 12.34 -12.61 14.70
N VAL A 546 12.30 -11.28 14.63
CA VAL A 546 11.06 -10.49 14.63
C VAL A 546 10.71 -10.13 13.20
N ALA A 547 9.46 -10.37 12.80
CA ALA A 547 8.94 -9.79 11.57
C ALA A 547 8.55 -8.32 11.87
N PRO A 548 9.12 -7.34 11.15
CA PRO A 548 8.79 -5.93 11.38
C PRO A 548 7.34 -5.61 10.97
N HIS A 549 6.80 -4.52 11.48
CA HIS A 549 5.52 -3.98 11.03
C HIS A 549 5.63 -3.48 9.59
N ASN A 550 5.38 -4.38 8.64
CA ASN A 550 5.36 -4.10 7.20
C ASN A 550 4.01 -3.52 6.74
N PHE A 551 3.98 -2.97 5.53
CA PHE A 551 2.79 -2.35 4.93
C PHE A 551 1.95 -3.36 4.16
N HIS A 552 2.33 -3.68 2.91
CA HIS A 552 1.51 -4.42 1.98
C HIS A 552 2.17 -5.69 1.47
N GLY A 553 1.34 -6.60 0.99
CA GLY A 553 1.77 -7.89 0.53
C GLY A 553 0.79 -8.56 -0.40
N MET A 554 1.25 -9.67 -0.95
CA MET A 554 0.42 -10.48 -1.82
C MET A 554 0.88 -11.92 -1.83
N PHE A 555 -0.06 -12.81 -2.10
CA PHE A 555 0.23 -14.22 -2.30
C PHE A 555 0.26 -14.55 -3.79
N ILE A 556 1.31 -15.23 -4.22
CA ILE A 556 1.46 -15.73 -5.58
C ILE A 556 1.46 -17.26 -5.51
N PRO A 557 0.42 -17.94 -6.03
CA PRO A 557 0.34 -19.40 -5.98
C PRO A 557 1.41 -20.04 -6.88
N ASN A 558 1.88 -21.25 -6.55
CA ASN A 558 2.84 -22.01 -7.37
C ASN A 558 2.15 -22.66 -8.58
N LEU A 559 0.93 -23.13 -8.40
CA LEU A 559 0.08 -23.69 -9.44
C LEU A 559 -0.94 -22.62 -9.85
N SER A 560 -1.26 -22.54 -11.14
CA SER A 560 -2.38 -21.72 -11.58
C SER A 560 -3.66 -22.31 -11.01
N VAL A 561 -4.26 -21.60 -10.05
CA VAL A 561 -5.66 -21.78 -9.65
C VAL A 561 -6.57 -21.44 -10.82
#